data_AF-A0A530BSA9-F1
#
_entry.id   AF-A0A530BSA9-F1
#
_cell.length_a   1.000
_cell.length_b   1.000
_cell.length_c   1.000
_cell.angle_alpha   90.00
_cell.angle_beta   90.00
_cell.angle_gamma   90.00
#
_symmetry.space_group_name_H-M   'P 1'
#
loop_
_entity.id
_entity.type
_entity.pdbx_description
1 polymer ?
#
loop_
_entity_poly.entity_id
_entity_poly.type
_entity_poly.pdbx_seq_one_letter_code
_entity_poly.pdbx_strand_id
1 'polypeptide(L)'
;MAFANFIDRAATAASQVLADFHLGDFKAALEKQVVAVAFDDQAASCPEGQATLDLTVRLLARLYPVLAILPLDSAANSQTQALERLAKSINPKVGIRRSGKFATVCVVAGVTRPSLRCPTFFMGSDGWSAKLSRTDPVGSGPSLLPYGAGAASCFGAANVFRTIFAAQLTGAELDETIDLSLYSYDNTKAGEAGPIDFPVDLGETHLVGLGAIGHGSLWTLARQPGLSGRLHVIDHETIELSNLQRYALAGQAEIGMSKAVLATTALRSTALDVEAHPLKWAEYVMRRGNWVFDQVGVALDTAADRLAVQGALPRWIANAWTQEHDLGISRHGFDDSRACLCCMYLPSGKSKDEHQLIAEELGIPE
;
A
#
# COMPACT_ATOMS: atom_id res chain seq x y z
N MET A 1 19.29 -1.13 19.00
CA MET A 1 17.98 -0.43 19.03
C MET A 1 16.88 -1.46 18.86
N ALA A 2 15.62 -1.11 19.10
CA ALA A 2 14.54 -2.09 19.10
C ALA A 2 13.82 -2.08 17.73
N PHE A 3 14.12 -3.06 16.88
CA PHE A 3 13.42 -3.27 15.61
C PHE A 3 11.95 -3.64 15.83
N ALA A 4 11.13 -3.50 14.78
CA ALA A 4 9.79 -4.05 14.77
C ALA A 4 9.82 -5.55 15.14
N ASN A 5 8.83 -6.02 15.91
CA ASN A 5 8.71 -7.42 16.31
C ASN A 5 8.38 -8.38 15.14
N PHE A 6 8.18 -7.85 13.94
CA PHE A 6 7.99 -8.58 12.68
C PHE A 6 9.15 -8.34 11.69
N ILE A 7 10.29 -7.79 12.14
CA ILE A 7 11.42 -7.43 11.27
C ILE A 7 11.96 -8.61 10.46
N ASP A 8 11.92 -9.83 10.98
CA ASP A 8 12.48 -10.99 10.29
C ASP A 8 11.71 -11.28 9.00
N ARG A 9 10.40 -11.00 8.95
CA ARG A 9 9.62 -11.12 7.72
C ARG A 9 9.88 -9.98 6.73
N ALA A 10 10.18 -8.78 7.22
CA ALA A 10 10.65 -7.68 6.36
C ALA A 10 12.05 -7.99 5.79
N ALA A 11 12.92 -8.63 6.58
CA ALA A 11 14.23 -9.10 6.14
C ALA A 11 14.11 -10.19 5.06
N THR A 12 13.17 -11.13 5.17
CA THR A 12 12.88 -12.11 4.10
C THR A 12 12.46 -11.43 2.80
N ALA A 13 11.66 -10.36 2.86
CA ALA A 13 11.29 -9.62 1.65
C ALA A 13 12.51 -8.85 1.08
N ALA A 14 13.31 -8.23 1.96
CA ALA A 14 14.52 -7.53 1.55
C ALA A 14 15.56 -8.46 0.92
N SER A 15 15.70 -9.70 1.41
CA SER A 15 16.65 -10.68 0.85
C SER A 15 16.32 -11.13 -0.57
N GLN A 16 15.10 -10.87 -1.06
CA GLN A 16 14.71 -11.16 -2.44
C GLN A 16 15.22 -10.09 -3.42
N VAL A 17 15.49 -8.86 -2.95
CA VAL A 17 15.84 -7.72 -3.80
C VAL A 17 17.23 -7.15 -3.55
N LEU A 18 17.82 -7.41 -2.37
CA LEU A 18 19.15 -6.93 -2.01
C LEU A 18 20.21 -7.98 -2.35
N ALA A 19 21.22 -7.58 -3.14
CA ALA A 19 22.40 -8.37 -3.40
C ALA A 19 23.26 -8.55 -2.13
N ASP A 20 23.95 -9.68 -2.04
CA ASP A 20 24.85 -10.05 -0.92
C ASP A 20 24.18 -9.89 0.47
N PHE A 21 22.91 -10.33 0.56
CA PHE A 21 22.10 -10.11 1.76
C PHE A 21 22.63 -10.89 2.98
N HIS A 22 22.96 -10.14 4.03
CA HIS A 22 23.22 -10.67 5.37
C HIS A 22 22.34 -9.98 6.41
N LEU A 23 21.64 -10.78 7.23
CA LEU A 23 20.67 -10.27 8.21
C LEU A 23 21.30 -9.28 9.22
N GLY A 24 22.54 -9.55 9.66
CA GLY A 24 23.27 -8.69 10.58
C GLY A 24 23.57 -7.32 9.98
N ASP A 25 24.06 -7.30 8.74
CA ASP A 25 24.41 -6.07 8.02
C ASP A 25 23.16 -5.27 7.66
N PHE A 26 22.08 -5.93 7.25
CA PHE A 26 20.78 -5.30 7.01
C PHE A 26 20.26 -4.58 8.26
N LYS A 27 20.27 -5.28 9.41
CA LYS A 27 19.87 -4.69 10.70
C LYS A 27 20.78 -3.52 11.08
N ALA A 28 22.09 -3.67 10.95
CA ALA A 28 23.06 -2.61 11.23
C ALA A 28 22.91 -1.39 10.30
N ALA A 29 22.56 -1.61 9.03
CA ALA A 29 22.30 -0.54 8.06
C ALA A 29 21.07 0.27 8.47
N LEU A 30 19.98 -0.39 8.86
CA LEU A 30 18.76 0.26 9.36
C LEU A 30 18.97 1.02 10.67
N GLU A 31 19.77 0.50 11.60
CA GLU A 31 20.05 1.16 12.88
C GLU A 31 20.78 2.50 12.74
N LYS A 32 21.56 2.67 11.68
CA LYS A 32 22.24 3.93 11.39
C LYS A 32 21.29 5.02 10.90
N GLN A 33 20.06 4.66 10.53
CA GLN A 33 19.14 5.57 9.86
C GLN A 33 18.26 6.33 10.86
N VAL A 34 18.05 7.59 10.55
CA VAL A 34 17.00 8.42 11.13
C VAL A 34 16.23 9.00 9.95
N VAL A 35 15.09 8.39 9.63
CA VAL A 35 14.27 8.85 8.51
C VAL A 35 13.37 9.97 9.00
N ALA A 36 13.54 11.17 8.44
CA ALA A 36 12.74 12.33 8.79
C ALA A 36 11.46 12.39 7.93
N VAL A 37 10.34 12.65 8.58
CA VAL A 37 9.07 13.03 7.96
C VAL A 37 8.80 14.47 8.36
N ALA A 38 9.05 15.39 7.44
CA ALA A 38 8.85 16.82 7.65
C ALA A 38 7.56 17.30 6.97
N PHE A 39 6.86 18.23 7.60
CA PHE A 39 5.61 18.75 7.04
C PHE A 39 5.24 20.13 7.59
N ASP A 40 4.58 20.93 6.78
CA ASP A 40 4.06 22.24 7.16
C ASP A 40 2.53 22.23 7.33
N ASP A 41 1.96 23.40 7.62
CA ASP A 41 0.53 23.58 7.83
C ASP A 41 -0.28 23.23 6.56
N GLN A 42 0.27 23.47 5.37
CA GLN A 42 -0.41 23.16 4.10
C GLN A 42 -0.70 21.66 4.01
N ALA A 43 0.29 20.82 4.29
CA ALA A 43 0.10 19.38 4.32
C ALA A 43 -0.66 18.88 5.56
N ALA A 44 -0.48 19.55 6.72
CA ALA A 44 -1.14 19.13 7.96
C ALA A 44 -2.66 19.42 7.96
N SER A 45 -3.11 20.45 7.24
CA SER A 45 -4.50 20.92 7.25
C SER A 45 -5.33 20.44 6.05
N CYS A 46 -4.71 20.10 4.92
CA CYS A 46 -5.44 19.64 3.73
C CYS A 46 -5.64 18.12 3.71
N PRO A 47 -6.74 17.60 3.12
CA PRO A 47 -7.05 16.17 3.14
C PRO A 47 -6.00 15.32 2.42
N GLU A 48 -5.52 15.76 1.26
CA GLU A 48 -4.48 15.06 0.50
C GLU A 48 -3.15 14.99 1.24
N GLY A 49 -2.74 16.09 1.89
CA GLY A 49 -1.54 16.15 2.71
C GLY A 49 -1.63 15.23 3.93
N GLN A 50 -2.78 15.20 4.60
CA GLN A 50 -3.03 14.29 5.72
C GLN A 50 -3.01 12.81 5.28
N ALA A 51 -3.59 12.49 4.12
CA ALA A 51 -3.53 11.16 3.54
C ALA A 51 -2.09 10.76 3.20
N THR A 52 -1.32 11.68 2.62
CA THR A 52 0.11 11.48 2.33
C THR A 52 0.88 11.16 3.61
N LEU A 53 0.71 11.99 4.65
CA LEU A 53 1.39 11.80 5.94
C LEU A 53 1.01 10.48 6.63
N ASP A 54 -0.28 10.11 6.64
CA ASP A 54 -0.76 8.87 7.23
C ASP A 54 -0.11 7.65 6.56
N LEU A 55 -0.13 7.57 5.22
CA LEU A 55 0.44 6.42 4.51
C LEU A 55 1.97 6.40 4.58
N THR A 56 2.65 7.55 4.42
CA THR A 56 4.10 7.62 4.59
C THR A 56 4.53 7.10 5.96
N VAL A 57 3.88 7.55 7.05
CA VAL A 57 4.24 7.07 8.40
C VAL A 57 3.95 5.59 8.55
N ARG A 58 2.85 5.07 7.98
CA ARG A 58 2.56 3.63 7.96
C ARG A 58 3.67 2.83 7.31
N LEU A 59 4.14 3.26 6.14
CA LEU A 59 5.19 2.58 5.38
C LEU A 59 6.52 2.64 6.13
N LEU A 60 6.94 3.83 6.55
CA LEU A 60 8.25 4.02 7.17
C LEU A 60 8.38 3.33 8.54
N ALA A 61 7.33 3.38 9.38
CA ALA A 61 7.36 2.78 10.73
C ALA A 61 7.50 1.25 10.72
N ARG A 62 7.17 0.59 9.61
CA ARG A 62 7.27 -0.88 9.44
C ARG A 62 8.71 -1.35 9.28
N LEU A 63 9.56 -0.52 8.68
CA LEU A 63 10.92 -0.90 8.32
C LEU A 63 11.98 -0.17 9.16
N TYR A 64 11.81 1.15 9.34
CA TYR A 64 12.85 1.97 9.95
C TYR A 64 12.68 2.04 11.47
N PRO A 65 13.75 1.75 12.25
CA PRO A 65 13.68 1.69 13.70
C PRO A 65 13.57 3.08 14.35
N VAL A 66 13.93 4.16 13.64
CA VAL A 66 13.88 5.53 14.15
C VAL A 66 13.29 6.47 13.10
N LEU A 67 12.22 7.17 13.49
CA LEU A 67 11.61 8.25 12.71
C LEU A 67 11.81 9.59 13.42
N ALA A 68 12.07 10.65 12.65
CA ALA A 68 11.99 12.02 13.13
C ALA A 68 10.71 12.67 12.56
N ILE A 69 9.76 13.05 13.42
CA ILE A 69 8.50 13.67 13.00
C ILE A 69 8.63 15.18 13.21
N LEU A 70 8.68 15.95 12.11
CA LEU A 70 9.17 17.32 12.11
C LEU A 70 8.12 18.30 11.53
N PRO A 71 7.28 18.93 12.37
CA PRO A 71 6.49 20.07 11.94
C PRO A 71 7.43 21.24 11.58
N LEU A 72 7.20 21.87 10.43
CA LEU A 72 8.02 22.97 9.90
C LEU A 72 7.53 24.35 10.33
N ASP A 73 6.32 24.44 10.86
CA ASP A 73 5.74 25.63 11.44
C ASP A 73 4.92 25.30 12.70
N SER A 74 4.44 26.34 13.38
CA SER A 74 3.72 26.17 14.64
C SER A 74 2.33 25.52 14.48
N ALA A 75 1.68 25.70 13.33
CA ALA A 75 0.32 25.22 13.09
C ALA A 75 0.29 23.71 12.81
N ALA A 76 1.31 23.21 12.11
CA ALA A 76 1.53 21.78 11.86
C ALA A 76 1.76 20.94 13.13
N ASN A 77 2.18 21.55 14.26
CA ASN A 77 2.44 20.83 15.52
C ASN A 77 1.26 19.99 16.01
N SER A 78 0.03 20.42 15.70
CA SER A 78 -1.19 19.70 16.09
C SER A 78 -1.22 18.26 15.57
N GLN A 79 -0.63 18.01 14.39
CA GLN A 79 -0.64 16.71 13.73
C GLN A 79 0.49 15.77 14.22
N THR A 80 1.55 16.32 14.83
CA THR A 80 2.71 15.55 15.28
C THR A 80 2.32 14.39 16.20
N GLN A 81 1.48 14.65 17.22
CA GLN A 81 1.12 13.61 18.18
C GLN A 81 0.31 12.47 17.56
N ALA A 82 -0.52 12.77 16.55
CA ALA A 82 -1.29 11.76 15.83
C ALA A 82 -0.36 10.84 15.01
N LEU A 83 0.61 11.41 14.29
CA LEU A 83 1.60 10.66 13.53
C LEU A 83 2.53 9.83 14.42
N GLU A 84 2.96 10.37 15.57
CA GLU A 84 3.73 9.62 16.57
C GLU A 84 2.95 8.41 17.10
N ARG A 85 1.65 8.60 17.41
CA ARG A 85 0.77 7.52 17.85
C ARG A 85 0.57 6.46 16.76
N LEU A 86 0.37 6.89 15.51
CA LEU A 86 0.24 6.00 14.36
C LEU A 86 1.50 5.13 14.20
N ALA A 87 2.68 5.73 14.17
CA ALA A 87 3.94 4.99 14.07
C ALA A 87 4.09 3.94 15.18
N LYS A 88 3.79 4.31 16.43
CA LYS A 88 3.86 3.40 17.59
C LYS A 88 2.80 2.31 17.59
N SER A 89 1.62 2.56 17.02
CA SER A 89 0.58 1.55 16.88
C SER A 89 1.01 0.39 15.97
N ILE A 90 1.91 0.67 15.02
CA ILE A 90 2.46 -0.29 14.07
C ILE A 90 3.68 -0.98 14.68
N ASN A 91 4.65 -0.17 15.10
CA ASN A 91 5.91 -0.62 15.67
C ASN A 91 6.06 0.03 17.05
N PRO A 92 5.69 -0.65 18.15
CA PRO A 92 5.78 -0.11 19.51
C PRO A 92 7.19 0.28 19.93
N LYS A 93 8.19 -0.27 19.24
CA LYS A 93 9.61 -0.09 19.50
C LYS A 93 10.24 1.03 18.65
N VAL A 94 9.48 1.65 17.74
CA VAL A 94 9.98 2.75 16.91
C VAL A 94 10.45 3.92 17.78
N GLY A 95 11.70 4.32 17.58
CA GLY A 95 12.25 5.53 18.18
C GLY A 95 11.66 6.76 17.51
N ILE A 96 11.11 7.67 18.29
CA ILE A 96 10.57 8.94 17.79
C ILE A 96 11.49 10.08 18.21
N ARG A 97 11.94 10.87 17.23
CA ARG A 97 12.70 12.11 17.45
C ARG A 97 11.87 13.32 17.04
N ARG A 98 12.02 14.41 17.79
CA ARG A 98 11.40 15.73 17.52
C ARG A 98 12.41 16.75 16.96
N SER A 99 13.55 16.26 16.50
CA SER A 99 14.61 17.06 15.90
C SER A 99 15.16 16.31 14.70
N GLY A 100 15.41 17.03 13.61
CA GLY A 100 16.08 16.49 12.42
C GLY A 100 17.59 16.35 12.58
N LYS A 101 18.13 16.58 13.78
CA LYS A 101 19.55 16.31 14.06
C LYS A 101 19.84 14.83 13.79
N PHE A 102 20.84 14.58 12.93
CA PHE A 102 21.23 13.27 12.43
C PHE A 102 20.23 12.58 11.48
N ALA A 103 19.27 13.32 10.91
CA ALA A 103 18.46 12.78 9.82
C ALA A 103 19.38 12.31 8.68
N THR A 104 19.20 11.07 8.24
CA THR A 104 20.00 10.48 7.15
C THR A 104 19.31 10.61 5.80
N VAL A 105 17.97 10.59 5.80
CA VAL A 105 17.11 10.84 4.63
C VAL A 105 15.85 11.56 5.13
N CYS A 106 15.29 12.45 4.31
CA CYS A 106 14.08 13.19 4.62
C CYS A 106 13.02 13.00 3.52
N VAL A 107 11.78 12.80 3.93
CA VAL A 107 10.60 13.01 3.09
C VAL A 107 9.82 14.21 3.61
N VAL A 108 9.32 15.04 2.70
CA VAL A 108 8.67 16.30 3.01
C VAL A 108 7.29 16.33 2.37
N ALA A 109 6.24 16.60 3.13
CA ALA A 109 4.92 16.92 2.60
C ALA A 109 4.63 18.41 2.82
N GLY A 110 4.18 19.10 1.78
CA GLY A 110 3.85 20.53 1.85
C GLY A 110 4.68 21.41 0.93
N VAL A 111 4.69 22.70 1.21
CA VAL A 111 5.31 23.75 0.39
C VAL A 111 6.56 24.36 1.02
N THR A 112 6.85 24.00 2.27
CA THR A 112 7.98 24.54 3.04
C THR A 112 9.20 23.62 2.95
N ARG A 113 10.37 24.21 2.70
CA ARG A 113 11.64 23.47 2.69
C ARG A 113 12.19 23.31 4.11
N PRO A 114 12.53 22.08 4.54
CA PRO A 114 13.19 21.88 5.81
C PRO A 114 14.66 22.36 5.76
N SER A 115 15.15 22.90 6.86
CA SER A 115 16.59 23.22 7.02
C SER A 115 17.40 21.99 7.43
N LEU A 116 17.43 20.95 6.57
CA LEU A 116 18.14 19.69 6.79
C LEU A 116 19.24 19.48 5.74
N ARG A 117 20.34 18.83 6.14
CA ARG A 117 21.49 18.53 5.27
C ARG A 117 21.56 17.03 4.99
N CYS A 118 20.54 16.50 4.33
CA CYS A 118 20.44 15.10 3.91
C CYS A 118 19.68 15.01 2.58
N PRO A 119 19.78 13.88 1.84
CA PRO A 119 18.88 13.59 0.73
C PRO A 119 17.42 13.83 1.15
N THR A 120 16.69 14.57 0.31
CA THR A 120 15.35 15.05 0.62
C THR A 120 14.43 14.83 -0.57
N PHE A 121 13.25 14.26 -0.31
CA PHE A 121 12.22 14.01 -1.32
C PHE A 121 10.95 14.75 -0.92
N PHE A 122 10.51 15.68 -1.76
CA PHE A 122 9.27 16.41 -1.61
C PHE A 122 8.15 15.61 -2.25
N MET A 123 7.17 15.23 -1.46
CA MET A 123 6.01 14.45 -1.87
C MET A 123 4.75 15.32 -1.78
N GLY A 124 3.80 15.05 -2.67
CA GLY A 124 2.51 15.70 -2.64
C GLY A 124 1.61 15.16 -3.72
N SER A 125 0.47 15.80 -3.91
CA SER A 125 -0.53 15.32 -4.84
C SER A 125 -1.46 16.44 -5.29
N ASP A 126 -2.24 16.15 -6.32
CA ASP A 126 -3.36 16.99 -6.73
C ASP A 126 -4.45 16.09 -7.34
N GLY A 127 -5.40 15.69 -6.51
CA GLY A 127 -6.43 14.70 -6.83
C GLY A 127 -5.86 13.34 -7.26
N TRP A 128 -5.86 13.10 -8.58
CA TRP A 128 -5.34 11.86 -9.19
C TRP A 128 -3.83 11.89 -9.43
N SER A 129 -3.20 13.07 -9.44
CA SER A 129 -1.77 13.22 -9.69
C SER A 129 -0.96 12.96 -8.42
N ALA A 130 -0.02 12.02 -8.52
CA ALA A 130 1.02 11.78 -7.52
C ALA A 130 2.27 12.57 -7.92
N LYS A 131 2.79 13.38 -6.99
CA LYS A 131 3.94 14.25 -7.22
C LYS A 131 5.10 13.88 -6.31
N LEU A 132 6.30 13.84 -6.89
CA LEU A 132 7.55 13.74 -6.15
C LEU A 132 8.61 14.64 -6.80
N SER A 133 9.45 15.30 -6.01
CA SER A 133 10.61 16.04 -6.50
C SER A 133 11.78 15.90 -5.53
N ARG A 134 13.01 15.83 -6.07
CA ARG A 134 14.25 15.94 -5.27
C ARG A 134 14.73 17.37 -5.08
N THR A 135 14.24 18.30 -5.90
CA THR A 135 14.73 19.68 -5.88
C THR A 135 13.85 20.56 -5.02
N ASP A 136 12.53 20.58 -5.25
CA ASP A 136 11.63 21.62 -4.73
C ASP A 136 10.35 21.05 -4.11
N PRO A 137 9.77 21.74 -3.09
CA PRO A 137 8.45 21.40 -2.56
C PRO A 137 7.39 21.36 -3.66
N VAL A 138 6.58 20.30 -3.66
CA VAL A 138 5.52 20.08 -4.67
C VAL A 138 4.11 20.42 -4.15
N GLY A 139 3.93 20.49 -2.83
CA GLY A 139 2.64 20.76 -2.18
C GLY A 139 1.56 19.70 -2.41
N SER A 140 0.47 19.79 -1.66
CA SER A 140 -0.73 18.97 -1.85
C SER A 140 -1.95 19.81 -2.25
N GLY A 141 -2.81 19.24 -3.10
CA GLY A 141 -4.09 19.82 -3.51
C GLY A 141 -5.14 19.78 -2.39
N PRO A 142 -6.23 20.54 -2.53
CA PRO A 142 -7.28 20.61 -1.51
C PRO A 142 -8.37 19.54 -1.67
N SER A 143 -8.27 18.63 -2.65
CA SER A 143 -9.34 17.66 -2.90
C SER A 143 -9.47 16.65 -1.76
N LEU A 144 -10.55 15.87 -1.78
CA LEU A 144 -10.73 14.75 -0.85
C LEU A 144 -10.19 13.43 -1.42
N LEU A 145 -9.63 13.43 -2.64
CA LEU A 145 -9.26 12.21 -3.32
C LEU A 145 -7.95 11.63 -2.74
N PRO A 146 -7.93 10.34 -2.35
CA PRO A 146 -6.76 9.73 -1.72
C PRO A 146 -5.72 9.18 -2.73
N TYR A 147 -6.03 9.20 -4.03
CA TYR A 147 -5.28 8.44 -5.03
C TYR A 147 -3.86 8.95 -5.23
N GLY A 148 -3.70 10.21 -5.62
CA GLY A 148 -2.39 10.83 -5.83
C GLY A 148 -1.54 10.80 -4.56
N ALA A 149 -2.16 11.13 -3.41
CA ALA A 149 -1.53 11.11 -2.09
C ALA A 149 -0.98 9.71 -1.73
N GLY A 150 -1.76 8.67 -2.01
CA GLY A 150 -1.37 7.29 -1.79
C GLY A 150 -0.13 6.90 -2.58
N ALA A 151 -0.14 7.14 -3.90
CA ALA A 151 1.02 6.82 -4.74
C ALA A 151 2.25 7.68 -4.42
N ALA A 152 2.09 8.98 -4.14
CA ALA A 152 3.20 9.85 -3.74
C ALA A 152 3.91 9.34 -2.47
N SER A 153 3.14 8.85 -1.50
CA SER A 153 3.67 8.22 -0.28
C SER A 153 4.52 6.99 -0.59
N CYS A 154 4.07 6.14 -1.51
CA CYS A 154 4.80 4.95 -1.97
C CYS A 154 6.10 5.34 -2.68
N PHE A 155 6.07 6.33 -3.58
CA PHE A 155 7.28 6.81 -4.26
C PHE A 155 8.30 7.39 -3.29
N GLY A 156 7.87 8.18 -2.31
CA GLY A 156 8.76 8.69 -1.28
C GLY A 156 9.40 7.58 -0.45
N ALA A 157 8.61 6.61 0.03
CA ALA A 157 9.13 5.47 0.77
C ALA A 157 10.11 4.62 -0.06
N ALA A 158 9.82 4.40 -1.35
CA ALA A 158 10.71 3.68 -2.27
C ALA A 158 12.04 4.41 -2.49
N ASN A 159 12.03 5.75 -2.60
CA ASN A 159 13.25 6.55 -2.70
C ASN A 159 14.08 6.54 -1.40
N VAL A 160 13.43 6.53 -0.23
CA VAL A 160 14.13 6.33 1.05
C VAL A 160 14.82 4.96 1.07
N PHE A 161 14.13 3.90 0.64
CA PHE A 161 14.70 2.55 0.56
C PHE A 161 15.90 2.49 -0.39
N ARG A 162 15.75 2.98 -1.62
CA ARG A 162 16.85 3.05 -2.61
C ARG A 162 18.04 3.86 -2.12
N THR A 163 17.81 4.98 -1.41
CA THR A 163 18.89 5.80 -0.84
C THR A 163 19.72 5.02 0.18
N ILE A 164 19.06 4.25 1.05
CA ILE A 164 19.71 3.54 2.15
C ILE A 164 20.44 2.29 1.66
N PHE A 165 19.86 1.58 0.69
CA PHE A 165 20.37 0.30 0.19
C PHE A 165 20.99 0.40 -1.21
N ALA A 166 21.38 1.59 -1.67
CA ALA A 166 21.86 1.81 -3.03
C ALA A 166 22.99 0.86 -3.45
N ALA A 167 23.92 0.56 -2.55
CA ALA A 167 25.05 -0.33 -2.82
C ALA A 167 24.66 -1.81 -2.99
N GLN A 168 23.46 -2.21 -2.54
CA GLN A 168 22.95 -3.58 -2.61
C GLN A 168 21.87 -3.75 -3.68
N LEU A 169 21.47 -2.68 -4.37
CA LEU A 169 20.39 -2.71 -5.35
C LEU A 169 20.94 -2.63 -6.77
N THR A 170 20.44 -3.49 -7.64
CA THR A 170 20.56 -3.31 -9.08
C THR A 170 19.55 -2.25 -9.52
N GLY A 171 20.04 -1.13 -10.06
CA GLY A 171 19.15 -0.02 -10.48
C GLY A 171 18.64 0.85 -9.32
N ALA A 172 19.53 1.25 -8.40
CA ALA A 172 19.21 2.15 -7.29
C ALA A 172 18.96 3.63 -7.67
N GLU A 173 18.70 3.91 -8.95
CA GLU A 173 18.45 5.26 -9.46
C GLU A 173 17.31 5.90 -8.68
N LEU A 174 17.52 7.13 -8.22
CA LEU A 174 16.53 7.88 -7.46
C LEU A 174 15.66 8.67 -8.43
N ASP A 175 14.37 8.76 -8.14
CA ASP A 175 13.46 9.51 -9.00
C ASP A 175 13.74 11.01 -8.83
N GLU A 176 14.06 11.71 -9.92
CA GLU A 176 14.30 13.16 -9.89
C GLU A 176 13.00 13.95 -9.73
N THR A 177 12.01 13.64 -10.56
CA THR A 177 10.68 14.22 -10.52
C THR A 177 9.66 13.19 -11.00
N ILE A 178 8.53 13.11 -10.31
CA ILE A 178 7.36 12.34 -10.71
C ILE A 178 6.18 13.30 -10.74
N ASP A 179 5.42 13.27 -11.83
CA ASP A 179 4.06 13.76 -11.91
C ASP A 179 3.26 12.71 -12.68
N LEU A 180 2.63 11.79 -11.94
CA LEU A 180 1.92 10.63 -12.50
C LEU A 180 0.43 10.75 -12.19
N SER A 181 -0.41 10.81 -13.23
CA SER A 181 -1.85 10.72 -13.07
C SER A 181 -2.28 9.27 -12.89
N LEU A 182 -2.90 8.92 -11.75
CA LEU A 182 -3.49 7.60 -11.54
C LEU A 182 -4.83 7.40 -12.27
N TYR A 183 -5.36 8.45 -12.91
CA TYR A 183 -6.56 8.36 -13.73
C TYR A 183 -6.23 7.88 -15.15
N SER A 184 -5.21 8.49 -15.77
CA SER A 184 -4.79 8.18 -17.15
C SER A 184 -3.57 7.26 -17.23
N TYR A 185 -2.85 7.04 -16.13
CA TYR A 185 -1.54 6.39 -16.07
C TYR A 185 -0.47 7.08 -16.93
N ASP A 186 -0.65 8.37 -17.22
CA ASP A 186 0.28 9.19 -17.99
C ASP A 186 1.18 10.01 -17.05
N ASN A 187 2.47 10.11 -17.39
CA ASN A 187 3.49 10.89 -16.70
C ASN A 187 4.08 12.03 -17.56
N THR A 188 3.57 12.21 -18.78
CA THR A 188 4.02 13.21 -19.75
C THR A 188 3.04 14.37 -19.90
N LYS A 189 1.76 14.14 -19.58
CA LYS A 189 0.70 15.16 -19.58
C LYS A 189 0.36 15.62 -18.17
N ALA A 190 1.30 16.34 -17.56
CA ALA A 190 1.01 17.10 -16.35
C ALA A 190 -0.24 17.96 -16.59
N GLY A 191 -1.32 17.71 -15.84
CA GLY A 191 -2.55 18.52 -15.90
C GLY A 191 -3.75 17.94 -16.65
N GLU A 192 -3.77 16.67 -17.08
CA GLU A 192 -5.03 16.02 -17.44
C GLU A 192 -5.83 15.73 -16.15
N ALA A 193 -6.53 16.76 -15.66
CA ALA A 193 -7.23 16.73 -14.40
C ALA A 193 -8.35 15.68 -14.47
N GLY A 194 -8.17 14.55 -13.77
CA GLY A 194 -9.26 13.64 -13.49
C GLY A 194 -10.37 14.34 -12.68
N PRO A 195 -11.57 13.74 -12.60
CA PRO A 195 -12.67 14.33 -11.86
C PRO A 195 -12.29 14.53 -10.38
N ILE A 196 -12.43 15.76 -9.88
CA ILE A 196 -12.14 16.12 -8.48
C ILE A 196 -13.35 15.81 -7.58
N ASP A 197 -14.55 16.12 -8.06
CA ASP A 197 -15.80 15.64 -7.46
C ASP A 197 -16.18 14.32 -8.13
N PHE A 198 -16.03 13.24 -7.36
CA PHE A 198 -16.15 11.88 -7.86
C PHE A 198 -16.90 11.00 -6.86
N PRO A 199 -18.21 11.22 -6.66
CA PRO A 199 -19.01 10.31 -5.86
C PRO A 199 -19.07 8.93 -6.52
N VAL A 200 -18.99 7.87 -5.71
CA VAL A 200 -18.94 6.49 -6.20
C VAL A 200 -20.03 5.68 -5.52
N ASP A 201 -20.97 5.16 -6.30
CA ASP A 201 -21.88 4.10 -5.87
C ASP A 201 -21.34 2.76 -6.38
N LEU A 202 -20.97 1.88 -5.44
CA LEU A 202 -20.46 0.54 -5.75
C LEU A 202 -21.58 -0.44 -6.14
N GLY A 203 -22.85 -0.07 -6.00
CA GLY A 203 -23.95 -1.04 -6.10
C GLY A 203 -23.74 -2.18 -5.10
N GLU A 204 -23.98 -3.44 -5.51
CA GLU A 204 -23.54 -4.61 -4.75
C GLU A 204 -22.19 -5.11 -5.30
N THR A 205 -21.13 -4.97 -4.50
CA THR A 205 -19.76 -5.33 -4.87
C THR A 205 -19.17 -6.34 -3.89
N HIS A 206 -18.32 -7.25 -4.39
CA HIS A 206 -17.56 -8.21 -3.59
C HIS A 206 -16.06 -7.90 -3.67
N LEU A 207 -15.39 -7.68 -2.56
CA LEU A 207 -13.94 -7.60 -2.48
C LEU A 207 -13.38 -8.91 -1.92
N VAL A 208 -12.67 -9.67 -2.76
CA VAL A 208 -12.17 -11.00 -2.45
C VAL A 208 -10.66 -10.94 -2.24
N GLY A 209 -10.23 -11.35 -1.04
CA GLY A 209 -8.84 -11.26 -0.60
C GLY A 209 -8.55 -9.92 0.09
N LEU A 210 -8.09 -9.99 1.33
CA LEU A 210 -7.71 -8.86 2.17
C LEU A 210 -6.24 -8.94 2.55
N GLY A 211 -5.43 -9.35 1.57
CA GLY A 211 -3.98 -9.29 1.61
C GLY A 211 -3.43 -7.87 1.60
N ALA A 212 -2.19 -7.71 1.14
CA ALA A 212 -1.54 -6.39 1.03
C ALA A 212 -2.34 -5.46 0.09
N ILE A 213 -2.76 -5.99 -1.06
CA ILE A 213 -3.58 -5.29 -2.05
C ILE A 213 -4.92 -4.89 -1.43
N GLY A 214 -5.64 -5.82 -0.79
CA GLY A 214 -6.93 -5.52 -0.15
C GLY A 214 -6.81 -4.48 0.96
N HIS A 215 -5.75 -4.51 1.77
CA HIS A 215 -5.48 -3.45 2.76
C HIS A 215 -5.21 -2.09 2.12
N GLY A 216 -4.49 -2.05 0.98
CA GLY A 216 -4.31 -0.84 0.19
C GLY A 216 -5.65 -0.32 -0.36
N SER A 217 -6.47 -1.20 -0.93
CA SER A 217 -7.81 -0.87 -1.42
C SER A 217 -8.70 -0.31 -0.31
N LEU A 218 -8.74 -0.95 0.86
CA LEU A 218 -9.51 -0.47 2.02
C LEU A 218 -8.99 0.87 2.53
N TRP A 219 -7.67 1.10 2.53
CA TRP A 219 -7.10 2.38 2.93
C TRP A 219 -7.58 3.53 2.04
N THR A 220 -7.67 3.27 0.73
CA THR A 220 -8.19 4.19 -0.29
C THR A 220 -9.71 4.37 -0.14
N LEU A 221 -10.49 3.29 -0.06
CA LEU A 221 -11.95 3.34 0.05
C LEU A 221 -12.42 4.05 1.32
N ALA A 222 -11.73 3.88 2.45
CA ALA A 222 -12.04 4.57 3.70
C ALA A 222 -11.96 6.11 3.59
N ARG A 223 -11.33 6.63 2.54
CA ARG A 223 -11.13 8.06 2.27
C ARG A 223 -11.85 8.54 1.02
N GLN A 224 -12.49 7.66 0.25
CA GLN A 224 -13.16 8.04 -0.98
C GLN A 224 -14.39 8.93 -0.67
N PRO A 225 -14.44 10.18 -1.16
CA PRO A 225 -15.62 11.02 -0.98
C PRO A 225 -16.84 10.45 -1.70
N GLY A 226 -18.01 10.60 -1.10
CA GLY A 226 -19.28 10.18 -1.70
C GLY A 226 -19.40 8.68 -1.95
N LEU A 227 -18.66 7.84 -1.22
CA LEU A 227 -18.70 6.39 -1.36
C LEU A 227 -19.98 5.80 -0.75
N SER A 228 -20.73 5.05 -1.55
CA SER A 228 -22.01 4.42 -1.19
C SER A 228 -22.19 3.06 -1.87
N GLY A 229 -23.22 2.30 -1.46
CA GLY A 229 -23.50 0.95 -1.95
C GLY A 229 -23.33 -0.13 -0.86
N ARG A 230 -23.32 -1.39 -1.28
CA ARG A 230 -23.10 -2.58 -0.43
C ARG A 230 -21.81 -3.27 -0.83
N LEU A 231 -20.95 -3.51 0.15
CA LEU A 231 -19.66 -4.17 -0.02
C LEU A 231 -19.59 -5.44 0.81
N HIS A 232 -19.54 -6.59 0.15
CA HIS A 232 -19.19 -7.86 0.78
C HIS A 232 -17.67 -8.02 0.75
N VAL A 233 -17.05 -8.21 1.91
CA VAL A 233 -15.60 -8.44 2.01
C VAL A 233 -15.34 -9.89 2.42
N ILE A 234 -14.56 -10.61 1.60
CA ILE A 234 -14.39 -12.06 1.71
C ILE A 234 -12.91 -12.39 1.91
N ASP A 235 -12.59 -12.86 3.12
CA ASP A 235 -11.27 -13.36 3.47
C ASP A 235 -11.35 -14.25 4.71
N HIS A 236 -10.89 -15.50 4.60
CA HIS A 236 -10.95 -16.50 5.68
C HIS A 236 -9.89 -16.33 6.78
N GLU A 237 -8.87 -15.51 6.56
CA GLU A 237 -7.73 -15.42 7.44
C GLU A 237 -7.92 -14.38 8.54
N THR A 238 -7.11 -14.53 9.60
CA THR A 238 -6.90 -13.51 10.61
C THR A 238 -5.60 -12.76 10.35
N ILE A 239 -5.46 -11.57 10.93
CA ILE A 239 -4.24 -10.78 10.86
C ILE A 239 -3.19 -11.43 11.75
N GLU A 240 -2.09 -11.85 11.15
CA GLU A 240 -0.93 -12.35 11.87
C GLU A 240 0.11 -11.25 12.12
N LEU A 241 0.97 -11.44 13.12
CA LEU A 241 2.12 -10.57 13.35
C LEU A 241 2.97 -10.41 12.08
N SER A 242 3.14 -11.51 11.34
CA SER A 242 3.88 -11.58 10.09
C SER A 242 3.29 -10.73 8.96
N ASN A 243 2.07 -10.21 9.10
CA ASN A 243 1.36 -9.40 8.12
C ASN A 243 1.59 -7.89 8.31
N LEU A 244 2.02 -7.48 9.50
CA LEU A 244 2.22 -6.07 9.83
C LEU A 244 3.34 -5.42 9.03
N GLN A 245 4.25 -6.20 8.44
CA GLN A 245 5.29 -5.66 7.56
C GLN A 245 4.74 -5.05 6.27
N ARG A 246 3.52 -5.38 5.83
CA ARG A 246 2.98 -4.90 4.54
C ARG A 246 1.50 -4.49 4.51
N TYR A 247 0.71 -4.82 5.52
CA TYR A 247 -0.72 -4.48 5.53
C TYR A 247 -0.94 -3.04 6.00
N ALA A 248 -1.27 -2.12 5.10
CA ALA A 248 -1.31 -0.68 5.38
C ALA A 248 -2.20 -0.28 6.57
N LEU A 249 -3.35 -0.93 6.76
CA LEU A 249 -4.30 -0.60 7.83
C LEU A 249 -4.02 -1.28 9.17
N ALA A 250 -3.29 -2.39 9.20
CA ALA A 250 -3.11 -3.17 10.41
C ALA A 250 -2.01 -2.59 11.33
N GLY A 251 -2.25 -2.60 12.64
CA GLY A 251 -1.26 -2.36 13.68
C GLY A 251 -1.22 -3.53 14.66
N GLN A 252 -0.54 -3.34 15.79
CA GLN A 252 -0.41 -4.38 16.82
C GLN A 252 -1.74 -4.75 17.47
N ALA A 253 -2.69 -3.81 17.55
CA ALA A 253 -3.99 -4.03 18.16
C ALA A 253 -4.88 -4.96 17.32
N GLU A 254 -4.61 -5.06 16.02
CA GLU A 254 -5.40 -5.86 15.08
C GLU A 254 -4.89 -7.30 14.94
N ILE A 255 -3.78 -7.68 15.59
CA ILE A 255 -3.28 -9.07 15.57
C ILE A 255 -4.34 -10.01 16.14
N GLY A 256 -4.67 -11.07 15.40
CA GLY A 256 -5.71 -12.04 15.73
C GLY A 256 -7.12 -11.64 15.29
N MET A 257 -7.33 -10.40 14.82
CA MET A 257 -8.61 -9.97 14.26
C MET A 257 -8.81 -10.61 12.88
N SER A 258 -10.05 -11.00 12.57
CA SER A 258 -10.41 -11.42 11.19
C SER A 258 -10.15 -10.28 10.22
N LYS A 259 -9.51 -10.58 9.09
CA LYS A 259 -9.24 -9.57 8.04
C LYS A 259 -10.54 -8.97 7.52
N ALA A 260 -11.57 -9.82 7.30
CA ALA A 260 -12.89 -9.38 6.87
C ALA A 260 -13.55 -8.44 7.88
N VAL A 261 -13.42 -8.71 9.18
CA VAL A 261 -13.98 -7.85 10.25
C VAL A 261 -13.21 -6.53 10.38
N LEU A 262 -11.89 -6.50 10.13
CA LEU A 262 -11.15 -5.24 10.11
C LEU A 262 -11.73 -4.25 9.09
N ALA A 263 -12.18 -4.74 7.93
CA ALA A 263 -12.71 -3.90 6.87
C ALA A 263 -13.98 -3.14 7.30
N THR A 264 -14.87 -3.74 8.09
CA THR A 264 -16.07 -3.05 8.60
C THR A 264 -15.68 -1.89 9.52
N THR A 265 -14.63 -2.08 10.33
CA THR A 265 -14.09 -1.02 11.20
C THR A 265 -13.42 0.08 10.39
N ALA A 266 -12.65 -0.30 9.36
CA ALA A 266 -11.93 0.64 8.51
C ALA A 266 -12.88 1.53 7.69
N LEU A 267 -14.03 1.00 7.27
CA LEU A 267 -14.98 1.68 6.40
C LEU A 267 -16.15 2.32 7.15
N ARG A 268 -16.16 2.27 8.49
CA ARG A 268 -17.28 2.77 9.33
C ARG A 268 -17.65 4.24 9.14
N SER A 269 -16.73 5.06 8.63
CA SER A 269 -16.94 6.49 8.36
C SER A 269 -17.49 6.77 6.97
N THR A 270 -17.66 5.74 6.14
CA THR A 270 -18.25 5.84 4.80
C THR A 270 -19.76 5.54 4.86
N ALA A 271 -20.48 5.79 3.75
CA ALA A 271 -21.88 5.42 3.63
C ALA A 271 -22.09 4.00 3.08
N LEU A 272 -21.04 3.17 3.05
CA LEU A 272 -21.13 1.78 2.61
C LEU A 272 -21.80 0.90 3.66
N ASP A 273 -22.70 0.03 3.19
CA ASP A 273 -23.17 -1.14 3.91
C ASP A 273 -22.14 -2.26 3.75
N VAL A 274 -21.32 -2.50 4.78
CA VAL A 274 -20.20 -3.45 4.71
C VAL A 274 -20.51 -4.74 5.45
N GLU A 275 -20.48 -5.86 4.74
CA GLU A 275 -20.69 -7.19 5.30
C GLU A 275 -19.40 -8.02 5.27
N ALA A 276 -18.94 -8.44 6.44
CA ALA A 276 -17.76 -9.28 6.60
C ALA A 276 -18.08 -10.77 6.46
N HIS A 277 -17.37 -11.46 5.56
CA HIS A 277 -17.48 -12.90 5.35
C HIS A 277 -16.12 -13.55 5.61
N PRO A 278 -15.87 -14.06 6.84
CA PRO A 278 -14.63 -14.74 7.21
C PRO A 278 -14.59 -16.16 6.61
N LEU A 279 -14.65 -16.26 5.28
CA LEU A 279 -14.84 -17.48 4.51
C LEU A 279 -13.92 -17.47 3.30
N LYS A 280 -13.63 -18.65 2.75
CA LYS A 280 -13.03 -18.75 1.43
C LYS A 280 -14.07 -18.39 0.37
N TRP A 281 -13.63 -17.90 -0.79
CA TRP A 281 -14.53 -17.52 -1.89
C TRP A 281 -15.53 -18.63 -2.26
N ALA A 282 -15.05 -19.85 -2.51
CA ALA A 282 -15.90 -20.97 -2.88
C ALA A 282 -16.98 -21.29 -1.82
N GLU A 283 -16.63 -21.18 -0.55
CA GLU A 283 -17.56 -21.40 0.56
C GLU A 283 -18.62 -20.28 0.63
N TYR A 284 -18.21 -19.03 0.45
CA TYR A 284 -19.12 -17.90 0.36
C TYR A 284 -20.13 -18.07 -0.78
N VAL A 285 -19.67 -18.39 -2.00
CA VAL A 285 -20.54 -18.61 -3.17
C VAL A 285 -21.57 -19.71 -2.89
N MET A 286 -21.13 -20.83 -2.32
CA MET A 286 -22.01 -21.94 -1.96
C MET A 286 -23.08 -21.53 -0.93
N ARG A 287 -22.69 -20.80 0.13
CA ARG A 287 -23.59 -20.37 1.21
C ARG A 287 -24.56 -19.28 0.77
N ARG A 288 -24.12 -18.36 -0.08
CA ARG A 288 -24.96 -17.25 -0.58
C ARG A 288 -26.17 -17.79 -1.35
N GLY A 289 -26.00 -18.89 -2.09
CA GLY A 289 -27.07 -19.50 -2.90
C GLY A 289 -27.52 -18.66 -4.12
N ASN A 290 -27.15 -17.37 -4.16
CA ASN A 290 -27.31 -16.48 -5.31
C ASN A 290 -25.97 -16.35 -6.06
N TRP A 291 -25.97 -16.77 -7.32
CA TRP A 291 -24.80 -16.78 -8.20
C TRP A 291 -24.71 -15.54 -9.09
N VAL A 292 -25.55 -14.53 -8.88
CA VAL A 292 -25.48 -13.25 -9.60
C VAL A 292 -24.47 -12.35 -8.91
N PHE A 293 -23.33 -12.12 -9.55
CA PHE A 293 -22.28 -11.20 -9.08
C PHE A 293 -22.13 -10.06 -10.08
N ASP A 294 -22.54 -8.85 -9.72
CA ASP A 294 -22.43 -7.69 -10.61
C ASP A 294 -20.98 -7.20 -10.71
N GLN A 295 -20.29 -7.05 -9.57
CA GLN A 295 -18.94 -6.50 -9.50
C GLN A 295 -18.09 -7.27 -8.49
N VAL A 296 -16.89 -7.70 -8.90
CA VAL A 296 -15.93 -8.37 -8.02
C VAL A 296 -14.55 -7.73 -8.11
N GLY A 297 -14.09 -7.16 -7.00
CA GLY A 297 -12.70 -6.77 -6.79
C GLY A 297 -11.87 -7.98 -6.34
N VAL A 298 -10.75 -8.24 -7.02
CA VAL A 298 -9.90 -9.40 -6.78
C VAL A 298 -8.53 -8.94 -6.30
N ALA A 299 -8.22 -9.26 -5.05
CA ALA A 299 -6.97 -8.95 -4.35
C ALA A 299 -6.35 -10.22 -3.73
N LEU A 300 -6.42 -11.32 -4.51
CA LEU A 300 -5.92 -12.64 -4.19
C LEU A 300 -4.45 -12.81 -4.63
N ASP A 301 -3.73 -13.71 -3.97
CA ASP A 301 -2.31 -13.98 -4.20
C ASP A 301 -2.04 -15.24 -5.04
N THR A 302 -3.00 -16.17 -5.16
CA THR A 302 -2.84 -17.37 -5.99
C THR A 302 -3.58 -17.29 -7.33
N ALA A 303 -3.01 -17.91 -8.36
CA ALA A 303 -3.68 -18.05 -9.65
C ALA A 303 -4.96 -18.90 -9.52
N ALA A 304 -4.91 -20.00 -8.75
CA ALA A 304 -6.05 -20.89 -8.57
C ALA A 304 -7.28 -20.17 -7.99
N ASP A 305 -7.10 -19.34 -6.96
CA ASP A 305 -8.21 -18.60 -6.36
C ASP A 305 -8.75 -17.52 -7.31
N ARG A 306 -7.89 -16.87 -8.10
CA ARG A 306 -8.32 -15.94 -9.17
C ARG A 306 -9.17 -16.65 -10.22
N LEU A 307 -8.79 -17.85 -10.64
CA LEU A 307 -9.58 -18.68 -11.56
C LEU A 307 -10.94 -19.08 -10.95
N ALA A 308 -10.97 -19.39 -9.65
CA ALA A 308 -12.21 -19.71 -8.94
C ALA A 308 -13.19 -18.52 -8.90
N VAL A 309 -12.68 -17.28 -8.80
CA VAL A 309 -13.52 -16.08 -8.93
C VAL A 309 -14.12 -15.96 -10.33
N GLN A 310 -13.31 -16.09 -11.38
CA GLN A 310 -13.81 -16.04 -12.76
C GLN A 310 -14.84 -17.16 -13.05
N GLY A 311 -14.68 -18.33 -12.43
CA GLY A 311 -15.62 -19.46 -12.55
C GLY A 311 -17.01 -19.18 -11.98
N ALA A 312 -17.17 -18.17 -11.12
CA ALA A 312 -18.48 -17.71 -10.64
C ALA A 312 -19.18 -16.76 -11.63
N LEU A 313 -18.55 -16.50 -12.79
CA LEU A 313 -19.05 -15.66 -13.88
C LEU A 313 -19.55 -14.26 -13.46
N PRO A 314 -18.76 -13.45 -12.72
CA PRO A 314 -19.16 -12.06 -12.43
C PRO A 314 -19.33 -11.24 -13.71
N ARG A 315 -20.27 -10.30 -13.69
CA ARG A 315 -20.52 -9.39 -14.82
C ARG A 315 -19.34 -8.45 -15.07
N TRP A 316 -18.62 -8.10 -14.00
CA TRP A 316 -17.43 -7.29 -14.09
C TRP A 316 -16.43 -7.66 -12.99
N ILE A 317 -15.15 -7.74 -13.36
CA ILE A 317 -14.03 -8.00 -12.44
C ILE A 317 -13.01 -6.88 -12.54
N ALA A 318 -12.59 -6.35 -11.39
CA ALA A 318 -11.34 -5.60 -11.25
C ALA A 318 -10.31 -6.46 -10.52
N ASN A 319 -9.27 -6.88 -11.22
CA ASN A 319 -8.20 -7.70 -10.65
C ASN A 319 -6.95 -6.86 -10.45
N ALA A 320 -6.28 -7.03 -9.31
CA ALA A 320 -5.01 -6.38 -9.01
C ALA A 320 -3.96 -7.41 -8.59
N TRP A 321 -2.71 -7.15 -8.93
CA TRP A 321 -1.58 -7.98 -8.55
C TRP A 321 -0.34 -7.15 -8.23
N THR A 322 0.57 -7.79 -7.50
CA THR A 322 1.95 -7.35 -7.29
C THR A 322 2.85 -8.55 -7.55
N GLN A 323 3.89 -8.37 -8.34
CA GLN A 323 4.95 -9.34 -8.62
C GLN A 323 6.31 -8.74 -8.24
N GLU A 324 7.38 -9.48 -8.47
CA GLU A 324 8.74 -9.06 -8.13
C GLU A 324 9.16 -7.77 -8.84
N HIS A 325 8.77 -7.60 -10.11
CA HIS A 325 9.20 -6.48 -10.96
C HIS A 325 8.06 -5.57 -11.41
N ASP A 326 6.80 -5.97 -11.19
CA ASP A 326 5.66 -5.18 -11.61
C ASP A 326 4.50 -5.22 -10.61
N LEU A 327 3.56 -4.32 -10.84
CA LEU A 327 2.24 -4.31 -10.24
C LEU A 327 1.27 -3.88 -11.31
N GLY A 328 0.00 -4.25 -11.16
CA GLY A 328 -0.98 -3.84 -12.14
C GLY A 328 -2.42 -4.06 -11.72
N ILE A 329 -3.30 -3.52 -12.56
CA ILE A 329 -4.73 -3.65 -12.47
C ILE A 329 -5.25 -4.06 -13.85
N SER A 330 -6.14 -5.03 -13.89
CA SER A 330 -6.86 -5.46 -15.09
C SER A 330 -8.36 -5.40 -14.83
N ARG A 331 -9.13 -5.17 -15.91
CA ARG A 331 -10.60 -5.11 -15.88
C ARG A 331 -11.15 -6.09 -16.89
N HIS A 332 -12.16 -6.85 -16.50
CA HIS A 332 -12.74 -7.91 -17.31
C HIS A 332 -14.27 -7.82 -17.25
N GLY A 333 -14.93 -7.53 -18.37
CA GLY A 333 -16.39 -7.57 -18.48
C GLY A 333 -16.88 -8.94 -18.96
N PHE A 334 -18.04 -9.35 -18.46
CA PHE A 334 -18.76 -10.48 -19.02
C PHE A 334 -19.38 -10.05 -20.35
N ASP A 335 -19.02 -10.74 -21.43
CA ASP A 335 -19.47 -10.47 -22.81
C ASP A 335 -18.97 -9.12 -23.42
N ASP A 336 -17.85 -8.58 -22.94
CA ASP A 336 -17.25 -7.36 -23.51
C ASP A 336 -16.33 -7.63 -24.73
N SER A 337 -16.28 -8.89 -25.20
CA SER A 337 -15.38 -9.39 -26.26
C SER A 337 -13.88 -9.21 -25.97
N ARG A 338 -13.49 -9.02 -24.70
CA ARG A 338 -12.08 -8.92 -24.26
C ARG A 338 -11.64 -10.17 -23.51
N ALA A 339 -10.36 -10.20 -23.13
CA ALA A 339 -9.80 -11.27 -22.34
C ALA A 339 -10.45 -11.31 -20.94
N CYS A 340 -10.95 -12.49 -20.54
CA CYS A 340 -11.42 -12.72 -19.17
C CYS A 340 -10.23 -12.85 -18.18
N LEU A 341 -10.51 -12.92 -16.88
CA LEU A 341 -9.44 -13.06 -15.88
C LEU A 341 -8.64 -14.36 -16.08
N CYS A 342 -9.29 -15.47 -16.45
CA CYS A 342 -8.60 -16.74 -16.71
C CYS A 342 -7.60 -16.63 -17.86
N CYS A 343 -7.84 -15.77 -18.86
CA CYS A 343 -6.92 -15.60 -19.99
C CYS A 343 -5.54 -15.09 -19.55
N MET A 344 -5.43 -14.42 -18.39
CA MET A 344 -4.16 -13.96 -17.84
C MET A 344 -3.33 -15.06 -17.17
N TYR A 345 -3.93 -16.21 -16.88
CA TYR A 345 -3.30 -17.32 -16.17
C TYR A 345 -3.32 -18.61 -16.98
N LEU A 346 -3.48 -18.51 -18.31
CA LEU A 346 -3.38 -19.66 -19.18
C LEU A 346 -1.97 -20.27 -19.08
N PRO A 347 -1.84 -21.59 -18.86
CA PRO A 347 -0.55 -22.25 -18.89
C PRO A 347 0.10 -22.05 -20.26
N SER A 348 1.34 -21.56 -20.30
CA SER A 348 2.12 -21.43 -21.53
C SER A 348 2.84 -22.73 -21.93
N GLY A 349 2.72 -23.80 -21.14
CA GLY A 349 3.35 -25.09 -21.38
C GLY A 349 3.04 -26.11 -20.28
N LYS A 350 3.72 -27.27 -20.33
CA LYS A 350 3.68 -28.25 -19.24
C LYS A 350 4.38 -27.65 -18.01
N SER A 351 3.65 -27.49 -16.92
CA SER A 351 4.22 -27.18 -15.61
C SER A 351 4.56 -28.47 -14.86
N LYS A 352 5.59 -28.39 -14.02
CA LYS A 352 5.88 -29.46 -13.06
C LYS A 352 4.72 -29.56 -12.06
N ASP A 353 4.37 -30.77 -11.66
CA ASP A 353 3.45 -30.97 -10.54
C ASP A 353 4.13 -30.65 -9.19
N GLU A 354 3.34 -30.55 -8.14
CA GLU A 354 3.85 -30.18 -6.80
C GLU A 354 4.89 -31.19 -6.29
N HIS A 355 4.77 -32.48 -6.63
CA HIS A 355 5.74 -33.48 -6.23
C HIS A 355 7.07 -33.29 -6.98
N GLN A 356 7.00 -32.96 -8.26
CA GLN A 356 8.18 -32.65 -9.08
C GLN A 356 8.90 -31.39 -8.61
N LEU A 357 8.16 -30.35 -8.21
CA LEU A 357 8.74 -29.13 -7.63
C LEU A 357 9.40 -29.39 -6.28
N ILE A 358 8.73 -30.14 -5.39
CA ILE A 358 9.28 -30.52 -4.08
C ILE A 358 10.50 -31.43 -4.24
N ALA A 359 10.45 -32.41 -5.16
CA ALA A 359 11.57 -33.31 -5.43
C ALA A 359 12.81 -32.53 -5.92
N GLU A 360 12.63 -31.57 -6.81
CA GLU A 360 13.70 -30.71 -7.31
C GLU A 360 14.30 -29.84 -6.20
N GLU A 361 13.48 -29.16 -5.40
CA GLU A 361 13.95 -28.29 -4.31
C GLU A 361 14.69 -29.09 -3.22
N LEU A 362 14.28 -30.35 -3.00
CA LEU A 362 14.91 -31.26 -2.04
C LEU A 362 16.06 -32.09 -2.65
N GLY A 363 16.38 -31.91 -3.94
CA GLY A 363 17.42 -32.69 -4.63
C GLY A 363 17.13 -34.19 -4.71
N ILE A 364 15.86 -34.59 -4.69
CA ILE A 364 15.43 -35.98 -4.86
C ILE A 364 15.47 -36.29 -6.37
N PRO A 365 16.28 -37.27 -6.81
CA PRO A 365 16.33 -37.65 -8.22
C PRO A 365 14.98 -38.20 -8.71
N GLU A 366 14.65 -37.94 -9.97
CA GLU A 366 13.42 -38.38 -10.65
C GLU A 366 13.14 -39.89 -10.54
#